data_AF-A0A9C8GN71-F1
#
_entry.id   AF-A0A9C8GN71-F1
#
_cell.length_a   1.000
_cell.length_b   1.000
_cell.length_c   1.000
_cell.angle_alpha   90.00
_cell.angle_beta   90.00
_cell.angle_gamma   90.00
#
_symmetry.space_group_name_H-M   'P 1'
#
loop_
_entity.id
_entity.type
_entity.pdbx_description
1 polymer ?
#
loop_
_entity_poly.entity_id
_entity_poly.type
_entity_poly.pdbx_seq_one_letter_code
_entity_poly.pdbx_strand_id
1 'polypeptide(L)'
;MSGAFEQAISYGQRLLSLDSLQEDVHREMMRCYLAAGKRPAALAQFHRCREILQQELQVEPMPETWLLYRQMQENPAPGLASEIEDNCPASLQASLAQFRHTLNLMESAWQSLKRHQPHAPGAARSQRPTLQDPTAVGYPLLTHGLG
;
A
#
# COMPACT_ATOMS: atom_id res chain seq x y z
N MET A 1 2.20 -24.63 -23.56
CA MET A 1 1.13 -23.60 -23.47
C MET A 1 1.65 -22.17 -23.19
N SER A 2 2.94 -21.94 -22.87
CA SER A 2 3.48 -20.58 -22.65
C SER A 2 3.51 -19.66 -23.87
N GLY A 3 3.66 -20.21 -25.09
CA GLY A 3 3.81 -19.40 -26.30
C GLY A 3 2.59 -18.52 -26.64
N ALA A 4 1.38 -18.96 -26.28
CA ALA A 4 0.16 -18.19 -26.51
C ALA A 4 0.09 -16.94 -25.61
N PHE A 5 0.53 -17.07 -24.35
CA PHE A 5 0.57 -15.93 -23.41
C PHE A 5 1.63 -14.91 -23.79
N GLU A 6 2.81 -15.36 -24.24
CA GLU A 6 3.86 -14.44 -24.70
C GLU A 6 3.47 -13.66 -25.95
N GLN A 7 2.75 -14.30 -26.88
CA GLN A 7 2.15 -13.59 -28.03
C GLN A 7 1.10 -12.57 -27.58
N ALA A 8 0.19 -12.95 -26.67
CA ALA A 8 -0.82 -12.02 -26.14
C ALA A 8 -0.17 -10.81 -25.43
N ILE A 9 0.89 -11.03 -24.64
CA ILE A 9 1.66 -9.96 -24.01
C ILE A 9 2.30 -9.04 -25.07
N SER A 10 2.87 -9.61 -26.14
CA SER A 10 3.47 -8.81 -27.23
C SER A 10 2.42 -7.95 -27.95
N TYR A 11 1.23 -8.49 -28.21
CA TYR A 11 0.13 -7.71 -28.79
C TYR A 11 -0.34 -6.60 -27.84
N GLY A 12 -0.47 -6.90 -26.55
CA GLY A 12 -0.82 -5.90 -25.54
C GLY A 12 0.21 -4.76 -25.48
N GLN A 13 1.51 -5.07 -25.54
CA GLN A 13 2.57 -4.04 -25.60
C GLN A 13 2.43 -3.14 -26.82
N ARG A 14 2.07 -3.69 -27.98
CA ARG A 14 1.82 -2.90 -29.20
C ARG A 14 0.60 -2.00 -29.04
N LEU A 15 -0.49 -2.51 -28.47
CA LEU A 15 -1.69 -1.70 -28.21
C LEU A 15 -1.39 -0.55 -27.24
N LEU A 16 -0.67 -0.82 -26.15
CA LEU A 16 -0.26 0.21 -25.19
C LEU A 16 0.77 1.21 -25.73
N SER A 17 1.48 0.87 -26.80
CA SER A 17 2.35 1.82 -27.51
C SER A 17 1.56 2.81 -28.37
N LEU A 18 0.34 2.45 -28.77
CA LEU A 18 -0.57 3.33 -29.49
C LEU A 18 -1.38 4.20 -28.52
N ASP A 19 -1.86 3.58 -27.45
CA ASP A 19 -2.64 4.23 -26.40
C ASP A 19 -2.34 3.60 -25.05
N SER A 20 -1.53 4.29 -24.25
CA SER A 20 -1.10 3.82 -22.94
C SER A 20 -2.18 3.95 -21.85
N LEU A 21 -3.35 4.54 -22.16
CA LEU A 21 -4.44 4.74 -21.20
C LEU A 21 -5.47 3.61 -21.26
N GLN A 22 -5.28 2.62 -22.13
CA GLN A 22 -6.20 1.47 -22.25
C GLN A 22 -6.05 0.50 -21.09
N GLU A 23 -6.78 0.79 -20.02
CA GLU A 23 -6.78 -0.01 -18.80
C GLU A 23 -7.20 -1.47 -19.03
N ASP A 24 -8.12 -1.71 -19.97
CA ASP A 24 -8.54 -3.06 -20.35
C ASP A 24 -7.39 -3.89 -20.90
N VAL A 25 -6.52 -3.29 -21.72
CA VAL A 25 -5.33 -3.95 -22.27
C VAL A 25 -4.30 -4.22 -21.17
N HIS A 26 -4.10 -3.27 -20.26
CA HIS A 26 -3.28 -3.51 -19.06
C HIS A 26 -3.80 -4.71 -18.26
N ARG A 27 -5.12 -4.82 -18.07
CA ARG A 27 -5.76 -5.90 -17.32
C ARG A 27 -5.65 -7.26 -18.00
N GLU A 28 -5.77 -7.32 -19.33
CA GLU A 28 -5.56 -8.57 -20.07
C GLU A 28 -4.09 -9.02 -20.05
N MET A 29 -3.14 -8.08 -20.16
CA MET A 29 -1.71 -8.41 -20.00
C MET A 29 -1.41 -8.93 -18.60
N MET A 30 -1.99 -8.31 -17.57
CA MET A 30 -1.91 -8.77 -16.19
C MET A 30 -2.39 -10.23 -16.04
N ARG A 31 -3.54 -10.57 -16.64
CA ARG A 31 -4.06 -11.96 -16.66
C ARG A 31 -3.13 -12.91 -17.39
N CYS A 32 -2.58 -12.51 -18.54
CA CYS A 32 -1.62 -13.31 -19.30
C CYS A 32 -0.34 -13.58 -18.50
N TYR A 33 0.19 -12.56 -17.79
CA TYR A 33 1.34 -12.74 -16.91
C TYR A 33 1.05 -13.71 -15.76
N LEU A 34 -0.13 -13.65 -15.16
CA LEU A 34 -0.54 -14.61 -14.14
C LEU A 34 -0.66 -16.03 -14.69
N ALA A 35 -1.29 -16.20 -15.86
CA ALA A 35 -1.41 -17.50 -16.51
C ALA A 35 -0.05 -18.09 -16.93
N ALA A 36 0.93 -17.22 -17.23
CA ALA A 36 2.31 -17.60 -17.50
C ALA A 36 3.17 -17.82 -16.23
N GLY A 37 2.58 -17.68 -15.03
CA GLY A 37 3.31 -17.79 -13.75
C GLY A 37 4.22 -16.60 -13.42
N LYS A 38 4.21 -15.55 -14.24
CA LYS A 38 5.05 -14.35 -14.11
C LYS A 38 4.37 -13.28 -13.25
N ARG A 39 3.95 -13.63 -12.02
CA ARG A 39 3.26 -12.71 -11.10
C ARG A 39 3.99 -11.37 -10.84
N PRO A 40 5.32 -11.33 -10.63
CA PRO A 40 6.02 -10.05 -10.45
C PRO A 40 5.83 -9.11 -11.65
N ALA A 41 5.80 -9.65 -12.88
CA ALA A 41 5.52 -8.87 -14.08
C ALA A 41 4.07 -8.37 -14.12
N ALA A 42 3.11 -9.17 -13.63
CA ALA A 42 1.71 -8.76 -13.51
C ALA A 42 1.54 -7.59 -12.53
N LEU A 43 2.20 -7.64 -11.37
CA LEU A 43 2.18 -6.55 -10.38
C LEU A 43 2.86 -5.28 -10.93
N ALA A 44 4.00 -5.41 -11.60
CA ALA A 44 4.66 -4.30 -12.27
C ALA A 44 3.76 -3.64 -13.33
N GLN A 45 2.99 -4.45 -14.08
CA GLN A 45 2.04 -3.94 -15.07
C GLN A 45 0.91 -3.12 -14.43
N PHE A 46 0.42 -3.52 -13.25
CA PHE A 46 -0.56 -2.73 -12.49
C PHE A 46 0.01 -1.38 -12.06
N HIS A 47 1.21 -1.37 -11.48
CA HIS A 47 1.85 -0.12 -11.05
C HIS A 47 2.02 0.85 -12.21
N ARG A 48 2.48 0.35 -13.37
CA ARG A 48 2.60 1.15 -14.59
C ARG A 48 1.26 1.72 -15.06
N CYS A 49 0.20 0.90 -15.05
CA CYS A 49 -1.15 1.36 -15.39
C CYS A 49 -1.58 2.51 -14.48
N ARG A 50 -1.42 2.35 -13.16
CA ARG A 50 -1.78 3.35 -12.18
C ARG A 50 -0.98 4.64 -12.32
N GLU A 51 0.33 4.54 -12.55
CA GLU A 51 1.20 5.70 -12.75
C GLU A 51 0.77 6.51 -13.97
N ILE A 52 0.52 5.84 -15.10
CA ILE A 52 0.13 6.52 -16.34
C ILE A 52 -1.25 7.17 -16.21
N LEU A 53 -2.24 6.47 -15.64
CA LEU A 53 -3.57 7.04 -15.39
C LEU A 53 -3.51 8.25 -14.45
N GLN A 54 -2.68 8.18 -13.42
CA GLN A 54 -2.49 9.28 -12.49
C GLN A 54 -1.77 10.47 -13.12
N GLN A 55 -0.80 10.23 -14.01
CA GLN A 55 -0.03 11.28 -14.68
C GLN A 55 -0.85 12.00 -15.75
N GLU A 56 -1.55 11.25 -16.61
CA GLU A 56 -2.20 11.79 -17.80
C GLU A 56 -3.64 12.24 -17.51
N LEU A 57 -4.37 11.49 -16.68
CA LEU A 57 -5.80 11.72 -16.43
C LEU A 57 -6.10 12.15 -14.99
N GLN A 58 -5.11 12.08 -14.08
CA GLN A 58 -5.29 12.33 -12.65
C GLN A 58 -6.40 11.49 -12.01
N VAL A 59 -6.61 10.28 -12.54
CA VAL A 59 -7.61 9.33 -12.04
C VAL A 59 -6.94 8.09 -11.47
N GLU A 60 -7.62 7.46 -10.53
CA GLU A 60 -7.23 6.14 -10.04
C GLU A 60 -7.73 5.03 -10.99
N PRO A 61 -7.10 3.83 -10.99
CA PRO A 61 -7.55 2.69 -11.78
C PRO A 61 -8.99 2.28 -11.47
N MET A 62 -9.66 1.70 -12.45
CA MET A 62 -11.00 1.15 -12.30
C MET A 62 -11.07 0.04 -11.22
N PRO A 63 -12.24 -0.14 -10.58
CA PRO A 63 -12.45 -1.15 -9.55
C PRO A 63 -12.04 -2.57 -9.97
N GLU A 64 -12.28 -2.94 -11.23
CA GLU A 64 -11.94 -4.23 -11.82
C GLU A 64 -10.44 -4.50 -11.79
N THR A 65 -9.64 -3.47 -12.03
CA THR A 65 -8.18 -3.54 -12.03
C THR A 65 -7.63 -3.62 -10.61
N TRP A 66 -8.27 -2.91 -9.66
CA TRP A 66 -7.99 -3.05 -8.23
C TRP A 66 -8.36 -4.43 -7.67
N LEU A 67 -9.47 -5.01 -8.12
CA LEU A 67 -9.86 -6.37 -7.75
C LEU A 67 -8.82 -7.39 -8.22
N LEU A 68 -8.36 -7.24 -9.46
CA LEU A 68 -7.31 -8.10 -10.00
C LEU A 68 -6.01 -7.95 -9.21
N TYR A 69 -5.59 -6.72 -8.89
CA TYR A 69 -4.41 -6.47 -8.05
C TYR A 69 -4.51 -7.17 -6.68
N ARG A 70 -5.65 -7.08 -6.00
CA ARG A 70 -5.87 -7.78 -4.72
C ARG A 70 -5.74 -9.30 -4.85
N GLN A 71 -6.33 -9.89 -5.90
CA GLN A 71 -6.20 -11.32 -6.17
C GLN A 71 -4.73 -11.74 -6.34
N MET A 72 -3.93 -10.92 -7.03
CA MET A 72 -2.48 -11.11 -7.13
C MET A 72 -1.67 -10.52 -5.98
N GLN A 73 -2.27 -10.18 -4.85
CA GLN A 73 -1.58 -10.11 -3.56
C GLN A 73 -1.91 -11.31 -2.67
N GLU A 74 -3.17 -11.73 -2.64
CA GLU A 74 -3.68 -12.76 -1.73
C GLU A 74 -3.23 -14.18 -2.07
N ASN A 75 -2.89 -14.47 -3.35
CA ASN A 75 -2.54 -15.83 -3.76
C ASN A 75 -1.04 -15.98 -4.09
N PRO A 76 -0.10 -16.02 -3.12
CA PRO A 76 1.32 -16.16 -3.43
C PRO A 76 1.55 -17.39 -4.31
N ALA A 77 2.39 -17.25 -5.34
CA ALA A 77 2.66 -18.35 -6.27
C ALA A 77 3.05 -19.61 -5.46
N PRO A 78 2.44 -20.78 -5.72
CA PRO A 78 2.53 -21.94 -4.83
C PRO A 78 3.93 -22.57 -4.71
N GLY A 79 4.97 -22.04 -5.38
CA GLY A 79 6.33 -22.57 -5.31
C GLY A 79 7.27 -21.85 -4.33
N LEU A 80 7.15 -20.53 -4.17
CA LEU A 80 8.13 -19.77 -3.35
C LEU A 80 7.83 -19.83 -1.85
N ALA A 81 6.56 -19.93 -1.47
CA ALA A 81 6.19 -20.05 -0.06
C ALA A 81 6.57 -21.42 0.52
N SER A 82 6.37 -22.50 -0.25
CA SER A 82 6.72 -23.85 0.18
C SER A 82 8.23 -24.07 0.27
N GLU A 83 9.01 -23.62 -0.73
CA GLU A 83 10.47 -23.81 -0.74
C GLU A 83 11.20 -23.06 0.39
N ILE A 84 10.69 -21.89 0.77
CA ILE A 84 11.23 -21.13 1.91
C ILE A 84 10.84 -21.79 3.23
N GLU A 85 9.59 -22.27 3.39
CA GLU A 85 9.19 -22.97 4.62
C GLU A 85 9.95 -24.29 4.81
N ASP A 86 10.20 -25.04 3.73
CA ASP A 86 10.88 -26.34 3.77
C ASP A 86 12.40 -26.25 3.97
N ASN A 87 13.03 -25.11 3.66
CA ASN A 87 14.49 -24.93 3.75
C ASN A 87 14.95 -23.81 4.72
N CYS A 88 14.03 -23.28 5.53
CA CYS A 88 14.36 -22.26 6.52
C CYS A 88 14.94 -22.93 7.79
N PRO A 89 16.16 -22.57 8.24
CA PRO A 89 16.71 -23.11 9.48
C PRO A 89 15.79 -22.76 10.67
N ALA A 90 15.63 -23.69 11.60
CA ALA A 90 14.70 -23.57 12.72
C ALA A 90 14.85 -22.27 13.55
N SER A 91 16.06 -21.69 13.59
CA SER A 91 16.33 -20.40 14.22
C SER A 91 15.59 -19.24 13.54
N LEU A 92 15.57 -19.20 12.20
CA LEU A 92 14.84 -18.19 11.44
C LEU A 92 13.32 -18.43 11.49
N GLN A 93 12.87 -19.69 11.50
CA GLN A 93 11.46 -20.02 11.72
C GLN A 93 10.97 -19.51 13.09
N ALA A 94 11.75 -19.73 14.16
CA ALA A 94 11.42 -19.24 15.50
C ALA A 94 11.38 -17.71 15.58
N SER A 95 12.35 -17.02 14.99
CA SER A 95 12.36 -15.55 14.95
C SER A 95 11.19 -14.95 14.16
N LEU A 96 10.85 -15.55 13.01
CA LEU A 96 9.69 -15.13 12.22
C LEU A 96 8.36 -15.40 12.95
N ALA A 97 8.26 -16.52 13.67
CA ALA A 97 7.08 -16.83 14.48
C ALA A 97 6.88 -15.82 15.62
N GLN A 98 7.96 -15.46 16.33
CA GLN A 98 7.92 -14.42 17.36
C GLN A 98 7.51 -13.06 16.78
N PHE A 99 8.10 -12.67 15.65
CA PHE A 99 7.76 -11.42 14.98
C PHE A 99 6.29 -11.38 14.53
N ARG A 100 5.80 -12.46 13.89
CA ARG A 100 4.41 -12.58 13.45
C ARG A 100 3.45 -12.53 14.65
N HIS A 101 3.81 -13.14 15.78
CA HIS A 101 3.03 -13.04 17.02
C HIS A 101 2.96 -11.60 17.53
N THR A 102 4.09 -10.88 17.57
CA THR A 102 4.10 -9.46 18.00
C THR A 102 3.28 -8.56 17.09
N LEU A 103 3.31 -8.78 15.77
CA LEU A 103 2.47 -8.03 14.83
C LEU A 103 0.99 -8.31 15.05
N ASN A 104 0.61 -9.57 15.27
CA ASN A 104 -0.78 -9.93 15.56
C ASN A 104 -1.29 -9.28 16.86
N LEU A 105 -0.44 -9.16 17.88
CA LEU A 105 -0.78 -8.44 19.10
C LEU A 105 -1.03 -6.95 18.84
N MET A 106 -0.18 -6.30 18.04
CA MET A 106 -0.36 -4.89 17.67
C MET A 106 -1.64 -4.65 16.87
N GLU A 107 -1.93 -5.51 15.89
CA GLU A 107 -3.14 -5.43 15.07
C GLU A 107 -4.40 -5.62 15.94
N SER A 108 -4.40 -6.61 16.84
CA SER A 108 -5.54 -6.85 17.75
C SER A 108 -5.79 -5.69 18.72
N ALA A 109 -4.71 -5.04 19.20
CA ALA A 109 -4.80 -3.87 20.06
C ALA A 109 -5.37 -2.67 19.30
N TRP A 110 -4.91 -2.44 18.08
CA TRP A 110 -5.43 -1.39 17.21
C TRP A 110 -6.91 -1.60 16.84
N GLN A 111 -7.31 -2.83 16.51
CA GLN A 111 -8.72 -3.16 16.26
C GLN A 111 -9.61 -2.95 17.50
N SER A 112 -9.07 -3.15 18.70
CA SER A 112 -9.79 -2.90 19.95
C SER A 112 -10.01 -1.40 20.20
N LEU A 113 -9.02 -0.57 19.86
CA LEU A 113 -9.15 0.89 19.92
C LEU A 113 -10.14 1.43 18.89
N LYS A 114 -10.16 0.87 17.68
CA LYS A 114 -11.13 1.23 16.63
C LYS A 114 -12.58 0.93 17.01
N ARG A 115 -12.84 -0.16 17.76
CA ARG A 115 -14.18 -0.51 18.26
C ARG A 115 -14.76 0.49 19.27
N HIS A 116 -13.93 1.34 19.87
CA HIS A 116 -14.34 2.33 20.87
C HIS A 116 -14.32 3.79 20.38
N GLN A 117 -14.19 4.06 19.09
CA GLN A 117 -14.42 5.44 18.62
C GLN A 117 -15.91 5.79 18.73
N PRO A 118 -16.29 6.79 19.53
CA PRO A 118 -17.63 7.34 19.46
C PRO A 118 -17.77 8.05 18.11
N HIS A 119 -18.70 7.56 17.30
CA HIS A 119 -19.19 8.23 16.09
C HIS A 119 -19.80 9.57 16.53
N ALA A 120 -19.10 10.67 16.27
CA ALA A 120 -19.53 12.00 16.69
C ALA A 120 -20.84 12.40 15.97
N PRO A 121 -21.91 12.79 16.71
CA PRO A 121 -23.02 13.49 16.10
C PRO A 121 -22.83 15.01 16.28
N GLY A 122 -22.98 15.74 15.18
CA GLY A 122 -23.49 17.11 15.22
C GLY A 122 -22.48 18.23 15.43
N ALA A 123 -22.46 19.12 14.45
CA ALA A 123 -21.76 20.39 14.44
C ALA A 123 -22.07 21.27 15.67
N ALA A 124 -21.03 21.87 16.26
CA ALA A 124 -21.18 23.06 17.09
C ALA A 124 -19.96 23.98 16.92
N ARG A 125 -20.20 25.06 16.14
CA ARG A 125 -19.59 26.39 16.14
C ARG A 125 -18.18 26.58 16.70
N SER A 126 -17.28 26.87 15.74
CA SER A 126 -16.29 27.95 15.73
C SER A 126 -16.18 28.82 16.98
N GLN A 127 -15.04 28.73 17.67
CA GLN A 127 -14.31 29.93 18.13
C GLN A 127 -12.81 29.69 17.93
N ARG A 128 -12.23 30.41 16.96
CA ARG A 128 -10.77 30.58 16.81
C ARG A 128 -10.25 31.31 18.06
N PRO A 129 -9.12 30.92 18.65
CA PRO A 129 -8.41 31.81 19.56
C PRO A 129 -7.68 32.85 18.71
N THR A 130 -8.14 34.10 18.77
CA THR A 130 -7.47 35.29 18.23
C THR A 130 -6.18 35.56 18.99
N LEU A 131 -5.09 35.72 18.23
CA LEU A 131 -3.82 36.29 18.69
C LEU A 131 -4.03 37.80 18.94
N GLN A 132 -3.85 38.26 20.19
CA GLN A 132 -3.31 39.57 20.61
C GLN A 132 -3.78 39.89 22.04
N ASP A 133 -2.88 39.90 23.03
CA ASP A 133 -2.19 41.15 23.37
C ASP A 133 -0.97 40.92 24.30
N PRO A 134 0.10 41.72 24.18
CA PRO A 134 1.35 41.57 24.90
C PRO A 134 1.48 42.61 26.02
N THR A 135 1.37 42.21 27.29
CA THR A 135 2.03 42.92 28.42
C THR A 135 1.80 42.16 29.72
N ALA A 136 2.80 42.24 30.61
CA ALA A 136 2.74 41.90 32.04
C ALA A 136 2.92 40.39 32.31
N VAL A 137 3.83 39.87 33.14
CA VAL A 137 4.69 40.43 34.21
C VAL A 137 5.82 39.43 34.49
N GLY A 138 7.04 39.93 34.74
CA GLY A 138 7.89 39.46 35.85
C GLY A 138 8.84 38.28 35.61
N TYR A 139 10.04 38.56 35.12
CA TYR A 139 11.22 37.74 35.43
C TYR A 139 11.94 38.33 36.65
N PRO A 140 12.13 37.59 37.75
CA PRO A 140 12.99 38.04 38.83
C PRO A 140 14.47 37.83 38.47
N LEU A 141 15.23 38.90 38.63
CA LEU A 141 16.69 38.96 38.55
C LEU A 141 17.31 38.00 39.58
N LEU A 142 18.10 37.03 39.12
CA LEU A 142 19.08 36.34 39.97
C LEU A 142 20.46 36.94 39.73
N THR A 143 20.78 37.89 40.59
CA THR A 143 22.13 38.33 40.93
C THR A 143 22.84 37.24 41.72
N HIS A 144 23.97 36.74 41.21
CA HIS A 144 25.14 36.23 41.95
C HIS A 144 26.17 35.85 40.86
N GLY A 145 27.38 36.38 40.75
CA GLY A 145 28.19 37.16 41.67
C GLY A 145 29.54 36.46 41.83
N LEU A 146 30.57 37.00 41.18
CA LEU A 146 32.01 36.90 41.48
C LEU A 146 32.64 35.50 41.29
N GLY A 147 33.89 35.34 40.90
CA GLY A 147 35.05 36.23 40.83
C GLY A 147 36.29 35.33 40.80
#